data_AF-A0A928EP81-F1
#
_entry.id   AF-A0A928EP81-F1
#
_cell.length_a   1.000
_cell.length_b   1.000
_cell.length_c   1.000
_cell.angle_alpha   90.00
_cell.angle_beta   90.00
_cell.angle_gamma   90.00
#
_symmetry.space_group_name_H-M   'P 1'
#
loop_
_entity.id
_entity.type
_entity.pdbx_description
1 polymer ?
#
loop_
_entity_poly.entity_id
_entity_poly.type
_entity_poly.pdbx_seq_one_letter_code
_entity_poly.pdbx_strand_id
1 'polypeptide(L)'
;MKKQIIANAVIYLICMIAASLLNLAVSALAVKIVDALVLPEFFILAIVRAVAGILTGCVVIGAIFFYEGYKTVSFSLWKVVLPMLLAAAVHFIIAFVFKFYPFIAGGTHYLGGLIENGDGFSSFDSVSDVRLWAYIAAFWIAKAAEIVVAPICCLLGKRVRIKNRESLVGYNNSEEK
;
A
#
# COMPACT_ATOMS: atom_id res chain seq x y z
N MET A 1 -10.99 23.74 -3.44
CA MET A 1 -10.74 22.45 -4.14
C MET A 1 -9.25 22.15 -4.30
N LYS A 2 -8.45 22.95 -5.02
CA LYS A 2 -7.00 22.68 -5.23
C LYS A 2 -6.18 22.53 -3.94
N LYS A 3 -6.37 23.43 -2.95
CA LYS A 3 -5.66 23.36 -1.65
C LYS A 3 -5.93 22.07 -0.87
N GLN A 4 -7.16 21.54 -0.93
CA GLN A 4 -7.53 20.29 -0.26
C GLN A 4 -6.93 19.05 -0.96
N ILE A 5 -6.86 19.06 -2.29
CA ILE A 5 -6.21 17.99 -3.05
C ILE A 5 -4.73 17.88 -2.68
N ILE A 6 -4.03 19.02 -2.60
CA ILE A 6 -2.61 19.06 -2.24
C ILE A 6 -2.40 18.59 -0.80
N ALA A 7 -3.20 19.08 0.16
CA ALA A 7 -3.09 18.66 1.55
C ALA A 7 -3.30 17.15 1.71
N ASN A 8 -4.33 16.58 1.06
CA ASN A 8 -4.59 15.14 1.09
C ASN A 8 -3.44 14.35 0.45
N ALA A 9 -2.89 14.82 -0.68
CA ALA A 9 -1.75 14.17 -1.32
C ALA A 9 -0.51 14.13 -0.42
N VAL A 10 -0.24 15.19 0.35
CA VAL A 10 0.86 15.22 1.33
C VAL A 10 0.62 14.20 2.44
N ILE A 11 -0.59 14.13 2.99
CA ILE A 11 -0.94 13.14 4.02
C ILE A 11 -0.74 11.72 3.47
N TYR A 12 -1.28 11.43 2.29
CA TYR A 12 -1.16 10.10 1.68
C TYR A 12 0.29 9.75 1.34
N LEU A 13 1.11 10.72 0.92
CA LEU A 13 2.54 10.52 0.71
C LEU A 13 3.24 10.09 2.00
N ILE A 14 2.99 10.79 3.11
CA ILE A 14 3.54 10.44 4.42
C ILE A 14 3.12 9.02 4.81
N CYS A 15 1.85 8.67 4.61
CA CYS A 15 1.34 7.34 4.91
C CYS A 15 1.97 6.25 4.02
N MET A 16 2.22 6.53 2.74
CA MET A 16 2.90 5.59 1.85
C MET A 16 4.35 5.35 2.26
N ILE A 17 5.08 6.40 2.67
CA ILE A 17 6.45 6.26 3.19
C ILE A 17 6.42 5.50 4.51
N ALA A 18 5.51 5.84 5.42
CA ALA A 18 5.35 5.13 6.69
C ALA A 18 5.00 3.65 6.47
N ALA A 19 4.20 3.31 5.46
CA ALA A 19 3.92 1.93 5.08
C ALA A 19 5.16 1.19 4.55
N SER A 20 6.03 1.85 3.76
CA SER A 20 7.32 1.29 3.36
C SER A 20 8.22 0.99 4.56
N LEU A 21 8.25 1.88 5.54
CA LEU A 21 9.02 1.69 6.78
C LEU A 21 8.45 0.57 7.65
N LEU A 22 7.13 0.55 7.83
CA LEU A 22 6.45 -0.51 8.57
C LEU A 22 6.69 -1.87 7.90
N ASN A 23 6.70 -1.91 6.56
CA ASN A 23 7.01 -3.11 5.82
C ASN A 23 8.39 -3.66 6.18
N LEU A 24 9.42 -2.84 6.41
CA LEU A 24 10.73 -3.37 6.84
C LEU A 24 10.61 -4.20 8.12
N ALA A 25 9.86 -3.71 9.11
CA ALA A 25 9.64 -4.44 10.35
C ALA A 25 8.79 -5.70 10.15
N VAL A 26 7.66 -5.58 9.43
CA VAL A 26 6.72 -6.69 9.19
C VAL A 26 7.37 -7.79 8.36
N SER A 27 8.04 -7.42 7.27
CA SER A 27 8.71 -8.38 6.40
C SER A 27 9.92 -9.04 7.07
N ALA A 28 10.67 -8.33 7.93
CA ALA A 28 11.74 -8.94 8.71
C ALA A 28 11.19 -9.98 9.71
N LEU A 29 10.07 -9.68 10.37
CA LEU A 29 9.40 -10.65 11.25
C LEU A 29 8.88 -11.86 10.46
N ALA A 30 8.24 -11.62 9.31
CA ALA A 30 7.74 -12.68 8.45
C ALA A 30 8.86 -13.60 7.97
N VAL A 31 9.99 -13.03 7.53
CA VAL A 31 11.17 -13.79 7.15
C VAL A 31 11.70 -14.64 8.31
N LYS A 32 11.81 -14.09 9.52
CA LYS A 32 12.24 -14.86 10.70
C LYS A 32 11.33 -16.06 10.99
N ILE A 33 10.02 -15.88 10.85
CA ILE A 33 9.05 -16.97 11.05
C ILE A 33 9.24 -18.05 10.00
N VAL A 34 9.32 -17.68 8.72
CA VAL A 34 9.48 -18.65 7.63
C VAL A 34 10.83 -19.36 7.73
N ASP A 35 11.90 -18.63 8.02
CA ASP A 35 13.25 -19.19 8.19
C ASP A 35 13.31 -20.24 9.30
N ALA A 36 12.65 -19.96 10.43
CA ALA A 36 12.55 -20.90 11.56
C ALA A 36 11.73 -22.17 11.24
N LEU A 37 10.85 -22.14 10.24
CA LEU A 37 9.94 -23.25 9.92
C LEU A 37 10.45 -24.15 8.78
N VAL A 38 11.08 -23.57 7.77
CA VAL A 38 11.33 -24.28 6.49
C VAL A 38 12.73 -24.09 5.91
N LEU A 39 13.63 -23.32 6.55
CA LEU A 39 14.99 -23.02 6.05
C LEU A 39 15.02 -22.74 4.53
N PRO A 40 14.21 -21.77 4.05
CA PRO A 40 13.99 -21.58 2.63
C PRO A 40 15.18 -20.89 1.95
N GLU A 41 15.28 -21.08 0.63
CA GLU A 41 16.20 -20.32 -0.20
C GLU A 41 15.86 -18.83 -0.23
N PHE A 42 16.85 -17.99 -0.54
CA PHE A 42 16.70 -16.53 -0.54
C PHE A 42 15.58 -16.05 -1.46
N PHE A 43 15.38 -16.70 -2.62
CA PHE A 43 14.31 -16.38 -3.56
C PHE A 43 12.92 -16.40 -2.89
N ILE A 44 12.65 -17.42 -2.08
CA ILE A 44 11.40 -17.54 -1.32
C ILE A 44 11.29 -16.41 -0.30
N LEU A 45 12.38 -16.07 0.40
CA LEU A 45 12.40 -14.95 1.34
C LEU A 45 12.15 -13.61 0.63
N ALA A 46 12.66 -13.41 -0.57
CA ALA A 46 12.39 -12.22 -1.39
C ALA A 46 10.91 -12.12 -1.77
N ILE A 47 10.27 -13.24 -2.14
CA ILE A 47 8.81 -13.30 -2.39
C ILE A 47 8.05 -12.90 -1.12
N VAL A 48 8.40 -13.46 0.04
CA VAL A 48 7.76 -13.12 1.32
C VAL A 48 7.87 -11.62 1.60
N ARG A 49 9.05 -11.02 1.40
CA ARG A 49 9.26 -9.58 1.58
C ARG A 49 8.45 -8.73 0.60
N ALA A 50 8.38 -9.12 -0.67
CA ALA A 50 7.58 -8.43 -1.69
C ALA A 50 6.09 -8.46 -1.35
N VAL A 51 5.55 -9.64 -1.04
CA VAL A 51 4.13 -9.84 -0.69
C VAL A 51 3.78 -9.11 0.60
N ALA A 52 4.60 -9.25 1.65
CA ALA A 52 4.42 -8.51 2.90
C ALA A 52 4.38 -7.00 2.68
N GLY A 53 5.18 -6.48 1.75
CA GLY A 53 5.20 -5.05 1.41
C GLY A 53 3.93 -4.57 0.76
N ILE A 54 3.43 -5.29 -0.25
CA ILE A 54 2.17 -4.94 -0.91
C ILE A 54 1.01 -4.99 0.10
N LEU A 55 0.96 -6.05 0.92
CA LEU A 55 -0.09 -6.20 1.93
C LEU A 55 -0.02 -5.11 3.01
N THR A 56 1.17 -4.80 3.51
CA THR A 56 1.35 -3.72 4.52
C THR A 56 0.90 -2.38 3.96
N GLY A 57 1.28 -2.05 2.72
CA GLY A 57 0.79 -0.86 2.01
C GLY A 57 -0.73 -0.81 1.93
N CYS A 58 -1.35 -1.90 1.47
CA CYS A 58 -2.81 -2.01 1.36
C CYS A 58 -3.51 -1.88 2.71
N VAL A 59 -2.98 -2.45 3.79
CA VAL A 59 -3.57 -2.37 5.13
C VAL A 59 -3.49 -0.95 5.68
N VAL A 60 -2.34 -0.29 5.59
CA VAL A 60 -2.18 1.10 6.09
C VAL A 60 -3.09 2.05 5.31
N ILE A 61 -3.03 2.02 3.98
CA ILE A 61 -3.87 2.86 3.12
C ILE A 61 -5.35 2.53 3.32
N GLY A 62 -5.69 1.25 3.35
CA GLY A 62 -7.06 0.78 3.57
C GLY A 62 -7.65 1.26 4.89
N ALA A 63 -6.89 1.19 6.00
CA ALA A 63 -7.33 1.65 7.31
C ALA A 63 -7.61 3.17 7.32
N ILE A 64 -6.73 3.96 6.70
CA ILE A 64 -6.89 5.42 6.60
C ILE A 64 -8.15 5.76 5.80
N PHE A 65 -8.30 5.16 4.62
CA PHE A 65 -9.45 5.46 3.77
C PHE A 65 -10.76 4.93 4.33
N PHE A 66 -10.73 3.80 5.04
CA PHE A 66 -11.89 3.34 5.81
C PHE A 66 -12.33 4.39 6.83
N TYR A 67 -11.39 4.95 7.60
CA TYR A 67 -11.67 6.00 8.57
C TYR A 67 -12.18 7.31 7.92
N GLU A 68 -11.58 7.73 6.81
CA GLU A 68 -12.08 8.89 6.05
C GLU A 68 -13.49 8.64 5.48
N GLY A 69 -13.74 7.46 4.94
CA GLY A 69 -15.05 7.02 4.47
C GLY A 69 -16.09 7.05 5.59
N TYR A 70 -15.72 6.56 6.77
CA TYR A 70 -16.57 6.63 7.96
C TYR A 70 -16.91 8.07 8.35
N LYS A 71 -16.02 9.04 8.17
CA LYS A 71 -16.29 10.46 8.49
C LYS A 71 -17.10 11.22 7.45
N THR A 72 -17.18 10.73 6.21
CA THR A 72 -17.79 11.45 5.09
C THR A 72 -19.23 11.03 4.84
N VAL A 73 -20.04 11.96 4.30
CA VAL A 73 -21.46 11.73 3.95
C VAL A 73 -21.61 11.42 2.46
N SER A 74 -20.85 12.11 1.61
CA SER A 74 -20.81 11.89 0.17
C SER A 74 -19.45 11.31 -0.26
N PHE A 75 -19.51 10.22 -1.03
CA PHE A 75 -18.33 9.60 -1.63
C PHE A 75 -18.11 10.19 -3.02
N SER A 76 -16.85 10.49 -3.36
CA SER A 76 -16.46 10.88 -4.71
C SER A 76 -15.13 10.23 -5.03
N LEU A 77 -15.14 9.35 -6.03
CA LEU A 77 -13.97 8.58 -6.45
C LEU A 77 -12.77 9.49 -6.79
N TRP A 78 -13.03 10.58 -7.51
CA TRP A 78 -12.00 11.53 -7.92
C TRP A 78 -11.32 12.25 -6.75
N LYS A 79 -12.04 12.45 -5.63
CA LYS A 79 -11.45 13.06 -4.42
C LYS A 79 -10.51 12.11 -3.66
N VAL A 80 -10.56 10.82 -3.97
CA VAL A 80 -9.69 9.77 -3.40
C VAL A 80 -8.54 9.46 -4.34
N VAL A 81 -8.86 9.14 -5.60
CA VAL A 81 -7.87 8.64 -6.58
C VAL A 81 -6.89 9.73 -7.00
N LEU A 82 -7.36 10.97 -7.24
CA LEU A 82 -6.47 12.03 -7.75
C LEU A 82 -5.37 12.42 -6.75
N PRO A 83 -5.65 12.67 -5.45
CA PRO A 83 -4.58 12.92 -4.49
C PRO A 83 -3.66 11.71 -4.29
N MET A 84 -4.17 10.48 -4.39
CA MET A 84 -3.34 9.27 -4.32
C MET A 84 -2.39 9.14 -5.51
N LEU A 85 -2.86 9.39 -6.73
CA LEU A 85 -2.00 9.39 -7.91
C LEU A 85 -0.89 10.44 -7.79
N LEU A 86 -1.24 11.63 -7.29
CA LEU A 86 -0.26 12.69 -7.03
C LEU A 86 0.77 12.25 -5.96
N ALA A 87 0.31 11.66 -4.87
CA ALA A 87 1.18 11.12 -3.81
C ALA A 87 2.09 10.01 -4.34
N ALA A 88 1.55 9.08 -5.15
CA ALA A 88 2.30 7.98 -5.76
C ALA A 88 3.37 8.50 -6.73
N ALA A 89 3.04 9.51 -7.54
CA ALA A 89 4.02 10.13 -8.45
C ALA A 89 5.15 10.82 -7.68
N VAL A 90 4.86 11.52 -6.58
CA VAL A 90 5.91 12.12 -5.75
C VAL A 90 6.73 11.05 -5.04
N HIS A 91 6.08 10.01 -4.51
CA HIS A 91 6.79 8.88 -3.89
C HIS A 91 7.69 8.15 -4.89
N PHE A 92 7.26 8.02 -6.14
CA PHE A 92 8.08 7.47 -7.23
C PHE A 92 9.36 8.29 -7.43
N ILE A 93 9.25 9.64 -7.47
CA ILE A 93 10.42 10.52 -7.59
C ILE A 93 11.37 10.33 -6.41
N ILE A 94 10.84 10.26 -5.19
CA ILE A 94 11.66 10.01 -3.99
C ILE A 94 12.33 8.64 -4.10
N ALA A 95 11.59 7.58 -4.41
CA ALA A 95 12.14 6.23 -4.59
C ALA A 95 13.23 6.22 -5.66
N PHE A 96 13.06 6.93 -6.76
CA PHE A 96 14.04 7.06 -7.82
C PHE A 96 15.33 7.75 -7.34
N VAL A 97 15.22 8.89 -6.64
CA VAL A 97 16.38 9.62 -6.07
C VAL A 97 17.16 8.74 -5.09
N PHE A 98 16.45 7.95 -4.29
CA PHE A 98 17.03 6.99 -3.35
C PHE A 98 17.32 5.63 -3.96
N LYS A 99 17.35 5.50 -5.29
CA LYS A 99 17.66 4.25 -6.01
C LYS A 99 16.90 3.05 -5.48
N PHE A 100 15.60 3.21 -5.27
CA PHE A 100 14.68 2.17 -4.78
C PHE A 100 15.19 1.40 -3.55
N TYR A 101 15.92 2.08 -2.66
CA TYR A 101 16.45 1.45 -1.47
C TYR A 101 15.31 0.91 -0.59
N PRO A 102 15.46 -0.26 0.08
CA PRO A 102 14.39 -0.90 0.84
C PRO A 102 13.68 -0.01 1.88
N PHE A 103 14.39 0.97 2.45
CA PHE A 103 13.83 1.94 3.40
C PHE A 103 12.75 2.84 2.77
N ILE A 104 12.93 3.27 1.52
CA ILE A 104 11.98 4.12 0.82
C ILE A 104 10.98 3.26 0.03
N ALA A 105 11.48 2.23 -0.65
CA ALA A 105 10.73 1.46 -1.62
C ALA A 105 10.02 0.22 -1.01
N GLY A 106 10.40 -0.19 0.20
CA GLY A 106 9.79 -1.34 0.88
C GLY A 106 9.85 -2.62 0.03
N GLY A 107 8.70 -3.28 -0.13
CA GLY A 107 8.57 -4.52 -0.90
C GLY A 107 8.85 -4.37 -2.40
N THR A 108 8.79 -3.15 -2.94
CA THR A 108 9.03 -2.90 -4.38
C THR A 108 10.48 -3.14 -4.78
N HIS A 109 11.43 -2.96 -3.84
CA HIS A 109 12.83 -3.32 -4.06
C HIS A 109 12.96 -4.81 -4.38
N TYR A 110 12.42 -5.67 -3.50
CA TYR A 110 12.48 -7.12 -3.69
C TYR A 110 11.70 -7.57 -4.92
N LEU A 111 10.53 -6.97 -5.19
CA LEU A 111 9.75 -7.28 -6.38
C LEU A 111 10.47 -6.90 -7.68
N GLY A 112 11.18 -5.78 -7.72
CA GLY A 112 11.98 -5.36 -8.88
C GLY A 112 13.08 -6.38 -9.20
N GLY A 113 13.82 -6.81 -8.18
CA GLY A 113 14.82 -7.88 -8.31
C GLY A 113 14.23 -9.19 -8.81
N LEU A 114 13.08 -9.61 -8.26
CA LEU A 114 12.38 -10.82 -8.70
C LEU A 114 11.91 -10.76 -10.16
N ILE A 115 11.43 -9.60 -10.62
CA ILE A 115 10.95 -9.42 -12.00
C ILE A 115 12.07 -9.63 -13.02
N GLU A 116 13.28 -9.20 -12.71
CA GLU A 116 14.40 -9.26 -13.64
C GLU A 116 15.25 -10.50 -13.50
N ASN A 117 15.70 -10.79 -12.28
CA ASN A 117 16.71 -11.81 -12.02
C ASN A 117 16.10 -13.14 -11.55
N GLY A 118 14.81 -13.17 -11.19
CA GLY A 118 14.15 -14.38 -10.72
C GLY A 118 14.85 -14.99 -9.50
N ASP A 119 15.20 -16.27 -9.60
CA ASP A 119 15.91 -17.05 -8.57
C ASP A 119 17.36 -16.59 -8.34
N GLY A 120 17.95 -15.91 -9.32
CA GLY A 120 19.29 -15.32 -9.22
C GLY A 120 19.36 -14.00 -8.43
N PHE A 121 18.23 -13.45 -7.97
CA PHE A 121 18.21 -12.20 -7.22
C PHE A 121 18.84 -12.36 -5.83
N SER A 122 19.70 -11.40 -5.43
CA SER A 122 20.37 -11.37 -4.13
C SER A 122 20.11 -10.06 -3.37
N SER A 123 20.25 -10.06 -2.03
CA SER A 123 20.06 -8.83 -1.22
C SER A 123 21.15 -7.78 -1.38
N PHE A 124 22.24 -8.11 -2.08
CA PHE A 124 23.33 -7.17 -2.35
C PHE A 124 23.19 -6.49 -3.72
N ASP A 125 22.22 -6.90 -4.52
CA ASP A 125 22.00 -6.36 -5.86
C ASP A 125 21.49 -4.92 -5.77
N SER A 126 22.18 -4.02 -6.43
CA SER A 126 21.84 -2.60 -6.50
C SER A 126 21.00 -2.28 -7.75
N VAL A 127 20.57 -1.02 -7.89
CA VAL A 127 19.84 -0.57 -9.10
C VAL A 127 20.70 -0.56 -10.37
N SER A 128 22.02 -0.65 -10.27
CA SER A 128 22.83 -0.86 -11.48
C SER A 128 22.82 -2.32 -11.93
N ASP A 129 22.60 -3.25 -11.01
CA ASP A 129 22.62 -4.70 -11.26
C ASP A 129 21.26 -5.20 -11.73
N VAL A 130 20.19 -4.58 -11.21
CA VAL A 130 18.80 -4.75 -11.66
C VAL A 130 18.41 -3.50 -12.47
N ARG A 131 18.18 -3.66 -13.77
CA ARG A 131 17.70 -2.62 -14.67
C ARG A 131 16.52 -1.87 -14.07
N LEU A 132 16.65 -0.55 -14.16
CA LEU A 132 15.67 0.43 -13.67
C LEU A 132 14.21 0.14 -14.08
N TRP A 133 13.95 -0.37 -15.29
CA TRP A 133 12.58 -0.65 -15.73
C TRP A 133 11.86 -1.66 -14.84
N ALA A 134 12.57 -2.63 -14.25
CA ALA A 134 12.00 -3.63 -13.37
C ALA A 134 11.53 -3.00 -12.05
N TYR A 135 12.32 -2.10 -11.47
CA TYR A 135 11.90 -1.32 -10.30
C TYR A 135 10.74 -0.38 -10.59
N ILE A 136 10.72 0.26 -11.76
CA ILE A 136 9.60 1.11 -12.18
C ILE A 136 8.32 0.28 -12.24
N ALA A 137 8.36 -0.89 -12.90
CA ALA A 137 7.22 -1.79 -12.99
C ALA A 137 6.78 -2.26 -11.59
N ALA A 138 7.71 -2.74 -10.76
CA ALA A 138 7.44 -3.19 -9.40
C ALA A 138 6.77 -2.10 -8.55
N PHE A 139 7.26 -0.86 -8.64
CA PHE A 139 6.70 0.28 -7.92
C PHE A 139 5.24 0.52 -8.31
N TRP A 140 4.95 0.61 -9.60
CA TRP A 140 3.59 0.88 -10.07
C TRP A 140 2.64 -0.28 -9.85
N ILE A 141 3.11 -1.53 -9.89
CA ILE A 141 2.31 -2.71 -9.50
C ILE A 141 1.89 -2.61 -8.03
N ALA A 142 2.83 -2.32 -7.11
CA ALA A 142 2.50 -2.17 -5.71
C ALA A 142 1.57 -0.98 -5.45
N LYS A 143 1.80 0.15 -6.10
CA LYS A 143 0.93 1.34 -5.95
C LYS A 143 -0.44 1.18 -6.59
N ALA A 144 -0.56 0.41 -7.67
CA ALA A 144 -1.86 0.09 -8.25
C ALA A 144 -2.75 -0.64 -7.23
N ALA A 145 -2.20 -1.58 -6.46
CA ALA A 145 -2.93 -2.27 -5.40
C ALA A 145 -3.43 -1.28 -4.33
N GLU A 146 -2.57 -0.39 -3.85
CA GLU A 146 -2.97 0.66 -2.88
C GLU A 146 -4.07 1.58 -3.44
N ILE A 147 -3.92 2.04 -4.68
CA ILE A 147 -4.88 2.93 -5.36
C ILE A 147 -6.25 2.26 -5.54
N VAL A 148 -6.30 0.94 -5.78
CA VAL A 148 -7.55 0.18 -5.88
C VAL A 148 -8.19 -0.03 -4.51
N VAL A 149 -7.39 -0.34 -3.48
CA VAL A 149 -7.89 -0.60 -2.12
C VAL A 149 -8.51 0.64 -1.49
N ALA A 150 -7.92 1.82 -1.69
CA ALA A 150 -8.40 3.06 -1.09
C ALA A 150 -9.89 3.40 -1.34
N PRO A 151 -10.40 3.47 -2.58
CA PRO A 151 -11.81 3.76 -2.81
C PRO A 151 -12.73 2.67 -2.29
N ILE A 152 -12.31 1.39 -2.32
CA ILE A 152 -13.07 0.26 -1.77
C ILE A 152 -13.23 0.44 -0.25
N CYS A 153 -12.14 0.66 0.47
CA CYS A 153 -12.16 0.87 1.91
C CYS A 153 -12.94 2.13 2.30
N CYS A 154 -12.82 3.21 1.53
CA CYS A 154 -13.61 4.43 1.74
C CYS A 154 -15.12 4.17 1.60
N LEU A 155 -15.53 3.42 0.58
CA LEU A 155 -16.92 3.01 0.40
C LEU A 155 -17.42 2.13 1.56
N LEU A 156 -16.59 1.18 2.03
CA LEU A 156 -16.92 0.32 3.17
C LEU A 156 -17.10 1.14 4.45
N GLY A 157 -16.20 2.07 4.75
CA GLY A 157 -16.30 2.94 5.92
C GLY A 157 -17.59 3.76 5.91
N LYS A 158 -17.97 4.31 4.75
CA LYS A 158 -19.24 5.03 4.58
C LYS A 158 -20.44 4.12 4.86
N ARG A 159 -20.47 2.91 4.29
CA ARG A 159 -21.57 1.94 4.49
C ARG A 159 -21.72 1.57 5.96
N VAL A 160 -20.61 1.33 6.65
CA VAL A 160 -20.61 1.03 8.09
C VAL A 160 -21.18 2.20 8.90
N ARG A 161 -20.85 3.45 8.58
CA ARG A 161 -21.47 4.61 9.25
C ARG A 161 -22.97 4.67 9.04
N ILE A 162 -23.46 4.42 7.83
CA ILE A 162 -24.90 4.47 7.53
C ILE A 162 -25.62 3.40 8.35
N LYS A 163 -25.13 2.16 8.31
CA LYS A 163 -25.67 1.05 9.11
C LYS A 163 -25.68 1.35 10.62
N ASN A 164 -24.59 1.93 11.15
CA ASN A 164 -24.50 2.31 12.55
C ASN A 164 -25.46 3.46 12.92
N ARG A 165 -25.79 4.35 11.97
CA ARG A 165 -26.79 5.40 12.19
C ARG A 165 -28.20 4.81 12.18
N GLU A 166 -28.50 3.92 11.24
CA GLU A 166 -29.79 3.25 11.15
C GLU A 166 -30.10 2.46 12.43
N SER A 167 -29.11 1.76 12.99
CA SER A 167 -29.27 1.02 14.26
C SER A 167 -29.46 1.92 15.48
N LEU A 168 -28.87 3.11 15.50
CA LEU A 168 -29.01 4.08 16.60
C LEU A 168 -30.33 4.86 16.55
N VAL A 169 -30.88 5.08 15.35
CA VAL A 169 -32.12 5.85 15.15
C VAL A 169 -33.36 4.95 15.29
N GLY A 170 -33.17 3.65 15.54
CA GLY A 170 -34.28 2.74 15.83
C GLY A 170 -35.13 2.39 14.62
N TYR A 171 -34.57 2.41 13.40
CA TYR A 171 -35.12 1.63 12.29
C TYR A 171 -34.86 0.14 12.59
N ASN A 172 -35.57 -0.38 13.60
CA ASN A 172 -35.93 -1.77 13.63
C ASN A 172 -36.75 -2.01 12.36
N ASN A 173 -36.39 -3.04 11.60
CA ASN A 173 -37.28 -3.66 10.63
C ASN A 173 -38.52 -4.20 11.36
N SER A 174 -39.43 -3.32 11.81
CA SER A 174 -40.77 -3.67 12.23
C SER A 174 -41.73 -3.80 11.04
N GLU A 175 -41.22 -3.68 9.81
CA GLU A 175 -41.97 -3.95 8.59
C GLU A 175 -41.05 -4.66 7.59
N GLU A 176 -41.00 -5.98 7.65
CA GLU A 176 -41.36 -6.80 6.48
C GLU A 176 -41.64 -8.24 6.94
N LYS A 177 -42.86 -8.66 6.60
CA LYS A 177 -43.46 -9.98 6.79
C LYS A 177 -42.94 -10.96 5.75
#